data_AF-A0A3D4ETQ4-F1
#
_entry.id   AF-A0A3D4ETQ4-F1
#
_cell.length_a   1.000
_cell.length_b   1.000
_cell.length_c   1.000
_cell.angle_alpha   90.00
_cell.angle_beta   90.00
_cell.angle_gamma   90.00
#
_symmetry.space_group_name_H-M   'P 1'
#
loop_
_entity.id
_entity.type
_entity.pdbx_description
1 polymer ?
#
loop_
_entity_poly.entity_id
_entity_poly.type
_entity_poly.pdbx_seq_one_letter_code
_entity_poly.pdbx_strand_id
1 'polypeptide(L)'
;MPGDWDASYLFVTLVMPRHEKGAMPPKNKGESLTEKEIRTVAEWIHEGAKIDGEKGKPGPENWHPDRLLKFKDGRVVTEQFGEAPKVKKVEAKWEIWSNKEGKKITARFHGLVKDKVDFELKNGKRVSYPLEQLSAESQARIQGLIDSPVMMSEDD
;
A
#
# COMPACT_ATOMS: atom_id res chain seq x y z
N MET A 1 19.77 -6.86 6.19
CA MET A 1 21.13 -7.05 6.75
C MET A 1 21.81 -8.17 5.98
N PRO A 2 23.13 -8.19 5.75
CA PRO A 2 23.76 -9.34 5.08
C PRO A 2 23.44 -10.64 5.84
N GLY A 3 22.96 -11.66 5.12
CA GLY A 3 22.54 -12.94 5.69
C GLY A 3 21.13 -12.98 6.27
N ASP A 4 20.52 -11.82 6.53
CA ASP A 4 19.17 -11.70 7.08
C ASP A 4 18.32 -10.82 6.16
N TRP A 5 17.66 -11.52 5.23
CA TRP A 5 16.81 -10.91 4.20
C TRP A 5 15.52 -10.37 4.77
N ASP A 6 14.93 -11.03 5.78
CA ASP A 6 13.65 -10.65 6.37
C ASP A 6 13.79 -9.36 7.20
N ALA A 7 14.94 -9.19 7.89
CA ALA A 7 15.29 -7.94 8.57
C ALA A 7 15.87 -6.86 7.64
N SER A 8 15.93 -7.08 6.32
CA SER A 8 16.49 -6.10 5.38
C SER A 8 15.46 -5.04 5.01
N TYR A 9 15.72 -3.77 5.37
CA TYR A 9 14.85 -2.65 5.00
C TYR A 9 14.56 -2.57 3.49
N LEU A 10 15.56 -2.88 2.66
CA LEU A 10 15.38 -2.99 1.21
C LEU A 10 14.32 -4.05 0.86
N PHE A 11 14.43 -5.24 1.43
CA PHE A 11 13.48 -6.32 1.15
C PHE A 11 12.08 -5.97 1.66
N VAL A 12 11.96 -5.49 2.90
CA VAL A 12 10.70 -5.07 3.52
C VAL A 12 9.97 -4.05 2.64
N THR A 13 10.66 -3.02 2.15
CA THR A 13 10.04 -2.00 1.30
C THR A 13 9.63 -2.50 -0.09
N LEU A 14 10.30 -3.50 -0.64
CA LEU A 14 9.94 -4.12 -1.93
C LEU A 14 8.66 -4.97 -1.85
N VAL A 15 8.44 -5.63 -0.71
CA VAL A 15 7.31 -6.55 -0.51
C VAL A 15 6.12 -5.89 0.20
N MET A 16 6.33 -4.68 0.70
CA MET A 16 5.32 -3.83 1.30
C MET A 16 4.15 -3.59 0.32
N PRO A 17 2.90 -3.60 0.80
CA PRO A 17 1.76 -3.25 -0.03
C PRO A 17 1.93 -1.88 -0.70
N ARG A 18 1.71 -1.80 -2.01
CA ARG A 18 1.93 -0.57 -2.83
C ARG A 18 1.25 0.71 -2.35
N HIS A 19 0.25 0.60 -1.49
CA HIS A 19 -0.49 1.75 -0.96
C HIS A 19 0.12 2.29 0.33
N GLU A 20 1.02 1.55 0.96
CA GLU A 20 1.72 1.96 2.18
C GLU A 20 2.86 2.93 1.85
N LYS A 21 3.07 3.87 2.78
CA LYS A 21 4.15 4.87 2.71
C LYS A 21 5.48 4.16 2.89
N GLY A 22 6.38 4.29 1.91
CA GLY A 22 7.69 3.62 1.91
C GLY A 22 7.74 2.37 1.02
N ALA A 23 6.62 1.93 0.44
CA ALA A 23 6.62 0.86 -0.54
C ALA A 23 7.44 1.25 -1.78
N MET A 24 8.23 0.29 -2.27
CA MET A 24 9.12 0.45 -3.42
C MET A 24 8.67 -0.45 -4.59
N PRO A 25 8.50 0.10 -5.81
CA PRO A 25 8.68 1.51 -6.15
C PRO A 25 7.55 2.39 -5.57
N PRO A 26 7.80 3.69 -5.36
CA PRO A 26 6.78 4.61 -4.88
C PRO A 26 5.55 4.61 -5.79
N LYS A 27 4.40 5.00 -5.22
CA LYS A 27 3.15 5.11 -5.99
C LYS A 27 3.36 5.94 -7.26
N ASN A 28 2.97 5.37 -8.40
CA ASN A 28 3.12 5.96 -9.75
C ASN A 28 4.58 6.16 -10.23
N LYS A 29 5.56 5.48 -9.62
CA LYS A 29 6.98 5.53 -10.01
C LYS A 29 7.51 4.20 -10.53
N GLY A 30 6.66 3.44 -11.24
CA GLY A 30 7.05 2.20 -11.93
C GLY A 30 6.27 0.96 -11.46
N GLU A 31 6.70 -0.17 -12.00
CA GLU A 31 6.15 -1.49 -11.68
C GLU A 31 6.90 -2.12 -10.52
N SER A 32 6.17 -2.82 -9.66
CA SER A 32 6.74 -3.67 -8.62
C SER A 32 7.49 -4.81 -9.28
N LEU A 33 8.52 -5.25 -8.59
CA LEU A 33 9.22 -6.46 -8.93
C LEU A 33 8.27 -7.66 -8.96
N THR A 34 8.54 -8.57 -9.89
CA THR A 34 7.92 -9.89 -9.96
C THR A 34 8.37 -10.77 -8.80
N GLU A 35 7.62 -11.84 -8.52
CA GLU A 35 7.97 -12.81 -7.46
C GLU A 35 9.41 -13.36 -7.63
N LYS A 36 9.82 -13.58 -8.88
CA LYS A 36 11.16 -14.06 -9.22
C LYS A 36 12.22 -13.03 -8.87
N GLU A 37 12.01 -11.77 -9.22
CA GLU A 37 12.95 -10.67 -8.91
C GLU A 37 13.04 -10.42 -7.41
N ILE A 38 11.92 -10.44 -6.70
CA ILE A 38 11.89 -10.34 -5.22
C ILE A 38 12.69 -11.49 -4.60
N ARG A 39 12.53 -12.72 -5.11
CA ARG A 39 13.29 -13.88 -4.63
C ARG A 39 14.78 -13.72 -4.89
N THR A 40 15.18 -13.25 -6.06
CA THR A 40 16.60 -12.96 -6.37
C THR A 40 17.20 -11.95 -5.41
N VAL A 41 16.45 -10.89 -5.03
CA VAL A 41 16.91 -9.92 -4.03
C VAL A 41 17.06 -10.59 -2.66
N ALA A 42 16.10 -11.42 -2.23
CA ALA A 42 16.17 -12.14 -0.97
C ALA A 42 17.36 -13.11 -0.92
N GLU A 43 17.59 -13.88 -1.99
CA GLU A 43 18.73 -14.79 -2.15
C GLU A 43 20.06 -14.03 -2.08
N TRP A 44 20.17 -12.94 -2.83
CA TRP A 44 21.37 -12.11 -2.80
C TRP A 44 21.68 -11.58 -1.39
N ILE A 45 20.66 -11.12 -0.65
CA ILE A 45 20.85 -10.68 0.75
C ILE A 45 21.26 -11.87 1.64
N HIS A 46 20.59 -13.02 1.49
CA HIS A 46 20.88 -14.25 2.22
C HIS A 46 22.33 -14.73 2.00
N GLU A 47 22.86 -14.60 0.79
CA GLU A 47 24.26 -14.96 0.46
C GLU A 47 25.30 -13.97 1.03
N GLY A 48 24.86 -12.91 1.70
CA GLY A 48 25.70 -11.88 2.29
C GLY A 48 25.79 -10.61 1.45
N ALA A 49 24.85 -10.36 0.55
CA ALA A 49 24.74 -9.14 -0.25
C ALA A 49 26.05 -8.76 -0.96
N LYS A 50 26.58 -9.69 -1.76
CA LYS A 50 27.89 -9.53 -2.40
C LYS A 50 27.92 -8.32 -3.34
N ILE A 51 28.91 -7.43 -3.17
CA ILE A 51 29.20 -6.28 -4.05
C ILE A 51 30.70 -6.28 -4.33
N ASP A 52 31.10 -6.19 -5.60
CA ASP A 52 32.50 -6.08 -6.04
C ASP A 52 33.47 -7.10 -5.43
N GLY A 53 32.99 -8.31 -5.17
CA GLY A 53 33.80 -9.40 -4.61
C GLY A 53 33.70 -9.53 -3.09
N GLU A 54 33.33 -8.46 -2.39
CA GLU A 54 33.12 -8.46 -0.95
C GLU A 54 31.71 -8.93 -0.59
N LYS A 55 31.58 -9.73 0.47
CA LYS A 55 30.28 -10.17 0.99
C LYS A 55 30.29 -10.21 2.51
N GLY A 56 29.14 -9.92 3.09
CA GLY A 56 28.88 -10.13 4.50
C GLY A 56 28.72 -11.62 4.84
N LYS A 57 28.34 -11.89 6.09
CA LYS A 57 28.06 -13.26 6.53
C LYS A 57 26.80 -13.76 5.83
N PRO A 58 26.82 -14.96 5.23
CA PRO A 58 25.61 -15.57 4.72
C PRO A 58 24.68 -15.97 5.88
N GLY A 59 23.39 -16.05 5.59
CA GLY A 59 22.37 -16.49 6.53
C GLY A 59 22.47 -18.00 6.80
N PRO A 60 21.80 -18.48 7.84
CA PRO A 60 21.73 -19.91 8.11
C PRO A 60 20.80 -20.61 7.10
N GLU A 61 21.16 -21.81 6.66
CA GLU A 61 20.45 -22.57 5.60
C GLU A 61 18.95 -22.79 5.88
N ASN A 62 18.56 -22.91 7.14
CA ASN A 62 17.15 -23.04 7.53
C ASN A 62 16.33 -21.76 7.27
N TRP A 63 16.99 -20.62 7.06
CA TRP A 63 16.38 -19.33 6.71
C TRP A 63 16.50 -19.01 5.21
N HIS A 64 16.89 -19.98 4.38
CA HIS A 64 16.96 -19.77 2.95
C HIS A 64 15.59 -19.34 2.38
N PRO A 65 15.52 -18.30 1.52
CA PRO A 65 14.26 -17.77 1.03
C PRO A 65 13.42 -18.80 0.28
N ASP A 66 14.00 -19.75 -0.45
CA ASP A 66 13.20 -20.83 -1.08
C ASP A 66 12.34 -21.65 -0.09
N ARG A 67 12.79 -21.75 1.16
CA ARG A 67 12.09 -22.48 2.22
C ARG A 67 10.96 -21.64 2.80
N LEU A 68 11.28 -20.40 3.16
CA LEU A 68 10.40 -19.54 3.98
C LEU A 68 9.58 -18.53 3.15
N LEU A 69 10.11 -18.04 2.04
CA LEU A 69 9.46 -17.04 1.21
C LEU A 69 8.40 -17.69 0.33
N LYS A 70 7.13 -17.45 0.68
CA LYS A 70 5.98 -17.89 -0.11
C LYS A 70 5.26 -16.68 -0.69
N PHE A 71 4.68 -16.88 -1.86
CA PHE A 71 3.86 -15.89 -2.53
C PHE A 71 2.45 -16.41 -2.71
N LYS A 72 1.47 -15.51 -2.62
CA LYS A 72 0.07 -15.75 -2.95
C LYS A 72 -0.50 -14.50 -3.60
N ASP A 73 -1.04 -14.65 -4.81
CA ASP A 73 -1.62 -13.55 -5.59
C ASP A 73 -0.66 -12.35 -5.76
N GLY A 74 0.64 -12.61 -5.97
CA GLY A 74 1.66 -11.57 -6.11
C GLY A 74 2.05 -10.86 -4.80
N ARG A 75 1.72 -11.44 -3.64
CA ARG A 75 2.07 -10.92 -2.30
C ARG A 75 2.87 -11.92 -1.49
N VAL A 76 3.81 -11.44 -0.68
CA VAL A 76 4.57 -12.27 0.26
C VAL A 76 3.68 -12.71 1.43
N VAL A 77 3.78 -14.00 1.79
CA VAL A 77 3.12 -14.64 2.94
C VAL A 77 4.15 -15.47 3.70
N THR A 78 4.99 -14.84 4.52
CA THR A 78 5.93 -15.55 5.42
C THR A 78 5.29 -15.69 6.81
N GLU A 79 5.70 -16.67 7.60
CA GLU A 79 5.13 -16.89 8.95
C GLU A 79 5.36 -15.70 9.92
N GLN A 80 6.36 -14.85 9.67
CA GLN A 80 6.62 -13.62 10.46
C GLN A 80 5.72 -12.44 10.03
N PHE A 81 5.28 -12.41 8.76
CA PHE A 81 4.21 -11.54 8.28
C PHE A 81 2.94 -12.39 8.15
N GLY A 82 2.35 -12.82 9.28
CA GLY A 82 1.09 -13.58 9.26
C GLY A 82 0.08 -12.97 8.29
N GLU A 83 -0.75 -13.82 7.62
CA GLU A 83 -1.60 -13.47 6.45
C GLU A 83 -1.70 -11.95 6.26
N ALA A 84 -0.91 -11.37 5.33
CA ALA A 84 -0.98 -9.94 5.01
C ALA A 84 -2.45 -9.55 5.07
N PRO A 85 -2.86 -8.59 5.93
CA PRO A 85 -4.25 -8.38 6.24
C PRO A 85 -4.96 -8.38 4.92
N LYS A 86 -5.96 -9.27 4.78
CA LYS A 86 -6.91 -9.15 3.69
C LYS A 86 -7.54 -7.79 3.95
N VAL A 87 -6.90 -6.74 3.43
CA VAL A 87 -7.58 -5.55 2.98
C VAL A 87 -8.53 -6.18 1.98
N LYS A 88 -9.71 -6.59 2.47
CA LYS A 88 -10.93 -6.43 1.71
C LYS A 88 -10.68 -5.05 1.14
N LYS A 89 -10.38 -4.97 -0.16
CA LYS A 89 -10.53 -3.71 -0.87
C LYS A 89 -11.96 -3.36 -0.49
N VAL A 90 -12.11 -2.49 0.51
CA VAL A 90 -13.30 -1.69 0.63
C VAL A 90 -13.10 -0.83 -0.58
N GLU A 91 -13.46 -1.37 -1.75
CA GLU A 91 -13.56 -0.59 -2.95
C GLU A 91 -14.42 0.56 -2.50
N ALA A 92 -13.85 1.76 -2.40
CA ALA A 92 -14.58 2.96 -2.05
C ALA A 92 -15.84 2.90 -2.92
N LYS A 93 -17.01 2.71 -2.29
CA LYS A 93 -18.19 2.34 -3.05
C LYS A 93 -18.50 3.50 -3.98
N TRP A 94 -19.05 3.21 -5.15
CA TRP A 94 -19.59 4.26 -6.01
C TRP A 94 -20.79 4.86 -5.28
N GLU A 95 -20.61 6.04 -4.72
CA GLU A 95 -21.62 6.71 -3.91
C GLU A 95 -22.12 7.97 -4.61
N ILE A 96 -23.35 8.36 -4.28
CA ILE A 96 -23.96 9.57 -4.82
C ILE A 96 -23.70 10.70 -3.84
N TRP A 97 -22.92 11.69 -4.29
CA TRP A 97 -22.59 12.89 -3.52
C TRP A 97 -23.40 14.05 -4.04
N SER A 98 -23.84 14.95 -3.16
CA SER A 98 -24.62 16.12 -3.51
C SER A 98 -23.98 17.41 -3.00
N ASN A 99 -24.13 18.49 -3.75
CA ASN A 99 -23.72 19.83 -3.31
C ASN A 99 -24.88 20.62 -2.68
N LYS A 100 -24.59 21.81 -2.13
CA LYS A 100 -25.61 22.73 -1.57
C LYS A 100 -26.69 23.15 -2.58
N GLU A 101 -26.40 23.09 -3.88
CA GLU A 101 -27.33 23.39 -4.96
C GLU A 101 -28.20 22.18 -5.36
N GLY A 102 -28.01 21.02 -4.73
CA GLY A 102 -28.73 19.78 -5.05
C GLY A 102 -28.22 19.03 -6.28
N LYS A 103 -27.11 19.47 -6.91
CA LYS A 103 -26.46 18.72 -8.00
C LYS A 103 -25.84 17.45 -7.44
N LYS A 104 -26.03 16.33 -8.16
CA LYS A 104 -25.59 14.99 -7.73
C LYS A 104 -24.50 14.47 -8.66
N ILE A 105 -23.49 13.83 -8.09
CA ILE A 105 -22.43 13.11 -8.82
C ILE A 105 -22.32 11.69 -8.28
N THR A 106 -21.92 10.75 -9.13
CA THR A 106 -21.50 9.42 -8.67
C THR A 106 -19.99 9.34 -8.64
N ALA A 107 -19.41 9.19 -7.45
CA ALA A 107 -17.97 9.21 -7.26
C ALA A 107 -17.53 8.33 -6.09
N ARG A 108 -16.26 7.96 -6.08
CA ARG A 108 -15.59 7.31 -4.95
C ARG A 108 -14.86 8.37 -4.13
N PHE A 109 -15.04 8.35 -2.81
CA PHE A 109 -14.24 9.15 -1.90
C PHE A 109 -12.81 8.60 -1.87
N HIS A 110 -11.82 9.48 -2.09
CA HIS A 110 -10.40 9.10 -2.13
C HIS A 110 -9.60 9.77 -1.00
N GLY A 111 -10.17 10.75 -0.28
CA GLY A 111 -9.56 11.39 0.88
C GLY A 111 -9.89 12.87 1.00
N LEU A 112 -9.32 13.52 2.02
CA LEU A 112 -9.42 14.97 2.24
C LEU A 112 -8.02 15.59 2.16
N VAL A 113 -7.88 16.66 1.37
CA VAL A 113 -6.63 17.38 1.14
C VAL A 113 -6.91 18.88 1.29
N LYS A 114 -6.37 19.50 2.34
CA LYS A 114 -6.46 20.96 2.58
C LYS A 114 -7.91 21.47 2.42
N ASP A 115 -8.84 20.86 3.16
CA ASP A 115 -10.28 21.20 3.20
C ASP A 115 -11.09 20.88 1.93
N LYS A 116 -10.47 20.19 0.97
CA LYS A 116 -11.14 19.71 -0.23
C LYS A 116 -11.20 18.19 -0.25
N VAL A 117 -12.34 17.68 -0.67
CA VAL A 117 -12.61 16.27 -0.83
C VAL A 117 -12.10 15.84 -2.20
N ASP A 118 -11.28 14.79 -2.24
CA ASP A 118 -10.84 14.17 -3.48
C ASP A 118 -11.82 13.07 -3.87
N PHE A 119 -12.45 13.24 -5.03
CA PHE A 119 -13.42 12.31 -5.58
C PHE A 119 -12.89 11.70 -6.88
N GLU A 120 -13.02 10.39 -7.04
CA GLU A 120 -12.79 9.71 -8.31
C GLU A 120 -14.15 9.47 -9.00
N LEU A 121 -14.34 10.05 -10.18
CA LEU A 121 -15.54 9.90 -10.99
C LEU A 121 -15.50 8.57 -11.78
N LYS A 122 -16.67 8.10 -12.26
CA LYS A 122 -16.79 6.84 -13.03
C LYS A 122 -15.94 6.77 -14.30
N ASN A 123 -15.56 7.91 -14.85
CA ASN A 123 -14.66 8.02 -16.00
C ASN A 123 -13.17 7.96 -15.62
N GLY A 124 -12.84 7.68 -14.35
CA GLY A 124 -11.48 7.64 -13.81
C GLY A 124 -10.87 9.02 -13.52
N LYS A 125 -11.59 10.12 -13.78
CA LYS A 125 -11.12 11.47 -13.49
C LYS A 125 -11.21 11.76 -11.99
N ARG A 126 -10.14 12.27 -11.41
CA ARG A 126 -10.12 12.80 -10.05
C ARG A 126 -10.51 14.26 -10.02
N VAL A 127 -11.39 14.63 -9.10
CA VAL A 127 -11.90 15.98 -8.92
C VAL A 127 -11.81 16.36 -7.45
N SER A 128 -11.18 17.49 -7.19
CA SER A 128 -11.10 18.08 -5.86
C SER A 128 -12.27 19.06 -5.70
N TYR A 129 -13.09 18.88 -4.67
CA TYR A 129 -14.27 19.69 -4.41
C TYR A 129 -14.30 20.19 -2.96
N PRO A 130 -14.59 21.48 -2.69
CA PRO A 130 -14.62 22.00 -1.32
C PRO A 130 -15.65 21.28 -0.44
N LEU A 131 -15.24 20.79 0.73
CA LEU A 131 -16.14 20.09 1.66
C LEU A 131 -17.33 20.97 2.04
N GLU A 132 -17.10 22.26 2.27
CA GLU A 132 -18.13 23.23 2.64
C GLU A 132 -19.18 23.45 1.56
N GLN A 133 -18.89 23.16 0.29
CA GLN A 133 -19.86 23.29 -0.79
C GLN A 133 -20.70 22.03 -0.98
N LEU A 134 -20.35 20.93 -0.32
CA LEU A 134 -21.16 19.73 -0.28
C LEU A 134 -22.42 19.93 0.57
N SER A 135 -23.43 19.11 0.33
CA SER A 135 -24.62 19.06 1.17
C SER A 135 -24.26 18.59 2.59
N ALA A 136 -25.08 18.97 3.58
CA ALA A 136 -24.87 18.54 4.96
C ALA A 136 -24.85 16.99 5.09
N GLU A 137 -25.65 16.29 4.30
CA GLU A 137 -25.66 14.83 4.24
C GLU A 137 -24.32 14.29 3.72
N SER A 138 -23.81 14.84 2.61
CA SER A 138 -22.53 14.42 2.05
C SER A 138 -21.36 14.74 3.00
N GLN A 139 -21.40 15.87 3.70
CA GLN A 139 -20.39 16.23 4.71
C GLN A 139 -20.38 15.24 5.88
N ALA A 140 -21.55 14.92 6.44
CA ALA A 140 -21.65 13.95 7.55
C ALA A 140 -21.16 12.55 7.14
N ARG A 141 -21.41 12.14 5.89
CA ARG A 141 -20.87 10.88 5.34
C ARG A 141 -19.36 10.90 5.25
N ILE A 142 -18.76 11.98 4.77
CA ILE A 142 -17.31 12.13 4.71
C ILE A 142 -16.71 12.09 6.10
N GLN A 143 -17.32 12.77 7.08
CA GLN A 143 -16.86 12.73 8.46
C GLN A 143 -16.88 11.29 9.01
N GLY A 144 -17.94 10.52 8.77
CA GLY A 144 -18.01 9.12 9.17
C GLY A 144 -16.99 8.21 8.46
N LEU A 145 -16.56 8.57 7.24
CA LEU A 145 -15.48 7.88 6.51
C LEU A 145 -14.09 8.24 7.05
N ILE A 146 -13.92 9.46 7.57
CA ILE A 146 -12.68 9.91 8.24
C ILE A 146 -12.57 9.26 9.63
N ASP A 147 -13.65 9.28 10.42
CA ASP A 147 -13.68 8.79 11.80
C ASP A 147 -13.69 7.26 11.92
N SER A 148 -13.93 6.53 10.82
CA SER A 148 -13.76 5.08 10.80
C SER A 148 -12.26 4.73 10.80
N PRO A 149 -11.75 3.96 11.78
CA PRO A 149 -10.30 3.75 12.03
C PRO A 149 -9.59 2.87 10.99
N VAL A 150 -10.12 2.78 9.77
CA VAL A 150 -9.49 2.06 8.64
C VAL A 150 -8.69 3.03 7.75
N MET A 151 -8.73 4.34 8.00
CA MET A 151 -8.07 5.35 7.16
C MET A 151 -7.13 6.34 7.90
N MET A 152 -6.98 6.23 9.22
CA MET A 152 -6.00 7.00 10.00
C MET A 152 -4.88 6.08 10.46
N SER A 153 -3.87 5.91 9.60
CA SER A 153 -2.50 5.69 10.08
C SER A 153 -1.79 7.04 9.98
N GLU A 154 -2.07 7.93 10.92
CA GLU A 154 -1.18 9.04 11.23
C GLU A 154 -0.02 8.46 12.07
N ASP A 155 1.19 8.77 11.60
CA ASP A 155 2.47 8.44 12.22
C ASP A 155 2.53 8.98 13.67
N ASP A 156 2.99 8.15 14.61
CA ASP A 156 3.71 8.56 15.84
C ASP A 156 5.02 7.76 15.90
#